data_AF-A0A8I1RH69-F1
#
_entry.id   AF-A0A8I1RH69-F1
#
_cell.length_a   1.000
_cell.length_b   1.000
_cell.length_c   1.000
_cell.angle_alpha   90.00
_cell.angle_beta   90.00
_cell.angle_gamma   90.00
#
_symmetry.space_group_name_H-M   'P 1'
#
loop_
_entity.id
_entity.type
_entity.pdbx_description
1 polymer ?
#
loop_
_entity_poly.entity_id
_entity_poly.type
_entity_poly.pdbx_seq_one_letter_code
_entity_poly.pdbx_strand_id
1 'polypeptide(L)'
;MQTTPNPDIYSLTVGGVTVTARAYTGLSSILNQVSFANQADVTHNSAGLGVRGNNSGEINDNGLLSLGEGLLLSFDQEVTLTQALFGNFGPSDSVSFEWGSPLNEGETLDALTVVGGAFNGSFTGTQFFFAANSFTKDSFRLSGVTVDSAVPEPATWLMMILGFGAVGATMRRRSATRLSVSYA
;
A
#
# COMPACT_ATOMS: atom_id res chain seq x y z
N MET A 1 -17.71 -14.00 28.79
CA MET A 1 -17.20 -14.05 27.41
C MET A 1 -16.49 -12.73 27.18
N GLN A 2 -15.17 -12.70 27.28
CA GLN A 2 -14.37 -11.49 27.07
C GLN A 2 -14.07 -11.43 25.58
N THR A 3 -14.75 -10.53 24.87
CA THR A 3 -14.41 -10.22 23.48
C THR A 3 -12.99 -9.67 23.49
N THR A 4 -12.06 -10.36 22.84
CA THR A 4 -10.75 -9.78 22.56
C THR A 4 -10.95 -8.42 21.89
N PRO A 5 -10.24 -7.36 22.30
CA PRO A 5 -10.34 -6.07 21.64
C PRO A 5 -10.12 -6.22 20.12
N ASN A 6 -10.79 -5.38 19.33
CA ASN A 6 -10.48 -5.28 17.91
C ASN A 6 -9.03 -4.77 17.76
N PRO A 7 -8.22 -5.33 16.85
CA PRO A 7 -6.82 -4.92 16.74
C PRO A 7 -6.66 -3.45 16.35
N ASP A 8 -5.69 -2.78 16.95
CA ASP A 8 -5.40 -1.37 16.64
C ASP A 8 -4.82 -1.25 15.22
N ILE A 9 -5.32 -0.27 14.48
CA ILE A 9 -4.85 0.11 13.14
C ILE A 9 -4.26 1.52 13.17
N TYR A 10 -3.37 1.82 12.23
CA TYR A 10 -2.85 3.17 12.01
C TYR A 10 -3.32 3.69 10.66
N SER A 11 -3.86 4.91 10.59
CA SER A 11 -4.31 5.50 9.33
C SER A 11 -3.85 6.95 9.18
N LEU A 12 -3.51 7.33 7.96
CA LEU A 12 -3.01 8.65 7.61
C LEU A 12 -3.54 9.04 6.22
N THR A 13 -4.02 10.27 6.08
CA THR A 13 -4.42 10.85 4.79
C THR A 13 -3.49 11.99 4.43
N VAL A 14 -2.87 11.92 3.25
CA VAL A 14 -1.99 12.97 2.70
C VAL A 14 -2.34 13.18 1.23
N GLY A 15 -2.54 14.43 0.82
CA GLY A 15 -2.83 14.74 -0.59
C GLY A 15 -4.08 14.07 -1.16
N GLY A 16 -5.07 13.76 -0.30
CA GLY A 16 -6.29 13.04 -0.71
C GLY A 16 -6.14 11.53 -0.84
N VAL A 17 -4.97 10.97 -0.54
CA VAL A 17 -4.72 9.53 -0.49
C VAL A 17 -4.73 9.10 0.98
N THR A 18 -5.53 8.08 1.32
CA THR A 18 -5.57 7.49 2.65
C THR A 18 -4.86 6.15 2.66
N VAL A 19 -3.89 6.00 3.57
CA VAL A 19 -3.27 4.70 3.87
C VAL A 19 -3.75 4.20 5.22
N THR A 20 -4.02 2.90 5.29
CA THR A 20 -4.31 2.18 6.53
C THR A 20 -3.30 1.06 6.71
N ALA A 21 -2.60 1.06 7.82
CA ALA A 21 -1.67 0.01 8.21
C ALA A 21 -2.34 -1.01 9.13
N ARG A 22 -2.11 -2.29 8.86
CA ARG A 22 -2.56 -3.44 9.68
C ARG A 22 -1.37 -4.33 9.99
N ALA A 23 -1.24 -4.71 11.25
CA ALA A 23 -0.18 -5.58 11.73
C ALA A 23 -0.61 -7.05 11.73
N TYR A 24 0.34 -7.94 11.43
CA TYR A 24 0.15 -9.38 11.43
C TYR A 24 1.31 -10.07 12.16
N THR A 25 0.98 -11.10 12.91
CA THR A 25 1.93 -12.01 13.55
C THR A 25 1.68 -13.42 13.03
N GLY A 26 2.64 -14.30 13.25
CA GLY A 26 2.43 -15.71 12.91
C GLY A 26 2.62 -16.00 11.41
N LEU A 27 3.42 -15.19 10.71
CA LEU A 27 3.73 -15.40 9.29
C LEU A 27 4.68 -16.59 9.12
N SER A 28 4.29 -17.59 8.32
CA SER A 28 5.21 -18.59 7.81
C SER A 28 5.49 -18.33 6.34
N SER A 29 6.73 -18.58 5.92
CA SER A 29 7.17 -18.56 4.52
C SER A 29 7.58 -19.96 4.05
N ILE A 30 6.89 -21.00 4.52
CA ILE A 30 7.14 -22.37 4.07
C ILE A 30 6.84 -22.41 2.57
N LEU A 31 7.83 -22.83 1.77
CA LEU A 31 7.72 -22.89 0.30
C LEU A 31 7.47 -21.53 -0.38
N ASN A 32 8.00 -20.43 0.17
CA ASN A 32 7.85 -19.07 -0.38
C ASN A 32 6.40 -18.54 -0.44
N GLN A 33 5.46 -19.14 0.29
CA GLN A 33 4.07 -18.72 0.36
C GLN A 33 3.80 -18.06 1.73
N VAL A 34 3.15 -16.88 1.74
CA VAL A 34 2.73 -16.23 2.99
C VAL A 34 1.43 -16.84 3.49
N SER A 35 1.43 -17.31 4.73
CA SER A 35 0.20 -17.56 5.49
C SER A 35 0.07 -16.51 6.59
N PHE A 36 -0.98 -15.68 6.53
CA PHE A 36 -1.28 -14.69 7.56
C PHE A 36 -2.03 -15.35 8.70
N ALA A 37 -1.36 -15.58 9.84
CA ALA A 37 -1.99 -16.32 10.92
C ALA A 37 -2.91 -15.46 11.80
N ASN A 38 -2.46 -14.27 12.26
CA ASN A 38 -3.24 -13.47 13.21
C ASN A 38 -3.02 -11.96 13.04
N GLN A 39 -4.11 -11.20 12.97
CA GLN A 39 -4.05 -9.73 13.06
C GLN A 39 -3.59 -9.32 14.46
N ALA A 40 -2.70 -8.34 14.53
CA ALA A 40 -2.14 -7.79 15.75
C ALA A 40 -2.31 -6.27 15.79
N ASP A 41 -1.98 -5.66 16.93
CA ASP A 41 -2.02 -4.20 17.07
C ASP A 41 -0.82 -3.57 16.34
N VAL A 42 -1.07 -2.49 15.59
CA VAL A 42 0.01 -1.64 15.07
C VAL A 42 0.62 -0.86 16.23
N THR A 43 1.95 -0.86 16.34
CA THR A 43 2.66 0.05 17.26
C THR A 43 3.37 1.15 16.48
N HIS A 44 3.65 2.28 17.14
CA HIS A 44 4.34 3.40 16.51
C HIS A 44 5.25 4.12 17.52
N ASN A 45 6.42 4.57 17.05
CA ASN A 45 7.30 5.47 17.79
C ASN A 45 8.09 6.36 16.81
N SER A 46 9.12 7.06 17.29
CA SER A 46 9.97 7.93 16.45
C SER A 46 10.74 7.19 15.35
N ALA A 47 10.88 5.86 15.43
CA ALA A 47 11.53 5.04 14.41
C ALA A 47 10.53 4.47 13.38
N GLY A 48 9.22 4.66 13.57
CA GLY A 48 8.19 4.26 12.61
C GLY A 48 7.14 3.31 13.17
N LEU A 49 6.42 2.67 12.25
CA LEU A 49 5.39 1.67 12.51
C LEU A 49 5.99 0.28 12.74
N GLY A 50 5.39 -0.50 13.62
CA GLY A 50 5.74 -1.91 13.82
C GLY A 50 4.57 -2.71 14.38
N VAL A 51 4.84 -3.89 14.92
CA VAL A 51 3.83 -4.88 15.28
C VAL A 51 3.85 -5.13 16.79
N ARG A 52 2.67 -5.15 17.43
CA ARG A 52 2.54 -5.60 18.82
C ARG A 52 2.59 -7.12 18.83
N GLY A 53 3.80 -7.66 18.88
CA GLY A 53 4.04 -9.09 19.06
C GLY A 53 4.91 -9.35 20.28
N ASN A 54 5.83 -10.31 20.15
CA ASN A 54 6.60 -10.82 21.28
C ASN A 54 7.78 -9.91 21.68
N ASN A 55 8.18 -8.95 20.84
CA ASN A 55 9.36 -8.10 21.05
C ASN A 55 9.08 -6.64 20.70
N SER A 56 9.41 -5.72 21.63
CA SER A 56 9.65 -4.27 21.47
C SER A 56 8.73 -3.40 20.57
N GLY A 57 7.65 -3.94 20.00
CA GLY A 57 6.81 -3.30 18.99
C GLY A 57 7.42 -3.25 17.58
N GLU A 58 8.43 -4.04 17.26
CA GLU A 58 9.09 -4.02 15.94
C GLU A 58 8.40 -4.98 14.97
N ILE A 59 8.77 -4.94 13.70
CA ILE A 59 8.51 -6.02 12.74
C ILE A 59 9.73 -6.93 12.84
N ASN A 60 9.58 -8.15 13.34
CA ASN A 60 10.69 -9.07 13.50
C ASN A 60 10.33 -10.51 13.12
N ASP A 61 11.36 -11.30 12.89
CA ASP A 61 11.27 -12.74 13.07
C ASP A 61 11.64 -13.10 14.51
N ASN A 62 11.03 -14.16 15.02
CA ASN A 62 11.33 -14.69 16.35
C ASN A 62 12.38 -15.82 16.27
N GLY A 63 13.24 -15.83 15.24
CA GLY A 63 14.31 -16.81 15.00
C GLY A 63 13.94 -17.99 14.09
N LEU A 64 14.89 -18.93 13.94
CA LEU A 64 14.80 -20.09 13.04
C LEU A 64 13.53 -20.94 13.32
N LEU A 65 12.66 -21.07 12.32
CA LEU A 65 11.34 -21.74 12.39
C LEU A 65 10.26 -21.01 13.18
N SER A 66 10.53 -19.80 13.69
CA SER A 66 9.49 -19.00 14.29
C SER A 66 8.74 -18.21 13.23
N LEU A 67 7.44 -18.12 13.44
CA LEU A 67 6.58 -17.31 12.61
C LEU A 67 6.98 -15.83 12.72
N GLY A 68 7.14 -15.17 11.58
CA GLY A 68 7.50 -13.76 11.47
C GLY A 68 6.33 -12.81 11.68
N GLU A 69 6.64 -11.52 11.63
CA GLU A 69 5.70 -10.41 11.74
C GLU A 69 5.73 -9.56 10.47
N GLY A 70 4.65 -8.83 10.24
CA GLY A 70 4.55 -7.98 9.06
C GLY A 70 3.46 -6.93 9.14
N LEU A 71 3.56 -5.97 8.23
CA LEU A 71 2.69 -4.81 8.14
C LEU A 71 2.12 -4.71 6.72
N LEU A 72 0.79 -4.72 6.64
CA LEU A 72 0.06 -4.44 5.41
C LEU A 72 -0.32 -2.97 5.38
N LEU A 73 0.05 -2.30 4.31
CA LEU A 73 -0.50 -1.00 3.94
C LEU A 73 -1.61 -1.21 2.92
N SER A 74 -2.78 -0.62 3.16
CA SER A 74 -3.90 -0.57 2.24
C SER A 74 -4.22 0.89 1.92
N PHE A 75 -4.18 1.23 0.64
CA PHE A 75 -4.52 2.53 0.11
C PHE A 75 -5.97 2.54 -0.36
N ASP A 76 -6.67 3.66 -0.18
CA ASP A 76 -8.04 3.88 -0.64
C ASP A 76 -8.19 4.03 -2.16
N GLN A 77 -7.07 4.16 -2.86
CA GLN A 77 -6.97 4.20 -4.31
C GLN A 77 -5.67 3.54 -4.78
N GLU A 78 -5.56 3.32 -6.10
CA GLU A 78 -4.32 2.81 -6.69
C GLU A 78 -3.22 3.86 -6.61
N VAL A 79 -2.06 3.44 -6.10
CA VAL A 79 -0.87 4.29 -5.97
C VAL A 79 0.35 3.58 -6.52
N THR A 80 1.34 4.34 -6.96
CA THR A 80 2.67 3.83 -7.29
C THR A 80 3.60 4.09 -6.11
N LEU A 81 3.99 3.03 -5.41
CA LEU A 81 4.99 3.09 -4.35
C LEU A 81 6.38 3.21 -4.96
N THR A 82 7.08 4.30 -4.64
CA THR A 82 8.40 4.60 -5.18
C THR A 82 9.53 4.39 -4.18
N GLN A 83 9.22 4.47 -2.88
CA GLN A 83 10.19 4.26 -1.81
C GLN A 83 9.51 3.76 -0.54
N ALA A 84 10.23 2.94 0.24
CA ALA A 84 10.03 2.90 1.68
C ALA A 84 11.35 2.99 2.45
N LEU A 85 11.22 3.52 3.66
CA LEU A 85 12.29 3.77 4.61
C LEU A 85 12.04 2.92 5.86
N PHE A 86 13.10 2.35 6.41
CA PHE A 86 13.05 1.51 7.59
C PHE A 86 13.84 2.13 8.74
N GLY A 87 13.22 2.19 9.92
CA GLY A 87 13.85 2.57 11.17
C GLY A 87 14.32 1.35 11.94
N ASN A 88 15.26 1.57 12.86
CA ASN A 88 15.94 0.51 13.62
C ASN A 88 16.59 -0.57 12.73
N PHE A 89 16.87 -0.24 11.47
CA PHE A 89 17.39 -1.16 10.47
C PHE A 89 18.91 -1.28 10.58
N GLY A 90 19.38 -2.42 11.09
CA GLY A 90 20.77 -2.81 11.20
C GLY A 90 21.38 -3.26 9.86
N PRO A 91 22.71 -3.44 9.82
CA PRO A 91 23.45 -3.79 8.60
C PRO A 91 23.20 -5.22 8.11
N SER A 92 22.58 -6.06 8.93
CA SER A 92 22.28 -7.47 8.60
C SER A 92 20.79 -7.74 8.49
N ASP A 93 19.95 -6.72 8.71
CA ASP A 93 18.51 -6.88 8.63
C ASP A 93 18.07 -6.94 7.17
N SER A 94 16.99 -7.67 6.92
CA SER A 94 16.35 -7.77 5.62
C SER A 94 14.84 -7.55 5.74
N VAL A 95 14.20 -7.26 4.61
CA VAL A 95 12.75 -7.08 4.51
C VAL A 95 12.24 -7.87 3.33
N SER A 96 11.19 -8.65 3.54
CA SER A 96 10.38 -9.19 2.44
C SER A 96 9.26 -8.24 2.07
N PHE A 97 8.98 -8.16 0.78
CA PHE A 97 8.03 -7.21 0.22
C PHE A 97 7.12 -7.88 -0.80
N GLU A 98 5.83 -7.54 -0.74
CA GLU A 98 4.80 -7.95 -1.70
C GLU A 98 3.87 -6.78 -2.01
N TRP A 99 3.22 -6.80 -3.17
CA TRP A 99 2.25 -5.78 -3.54
C TRP A 99 1.10 -6.33 -4.40
N GLY A 100 0.06 -5.52 -4.57
CA GLY A 100 -1.13 -5.85 -5.34
C GLY A 100 -2.20 -6.51 -4.47
N SER A 101 -2.10 -7.82 -4.25
CA SER A 101 -3.03 -8.59 -3.40
C SER A 101 -2.31 -9.52 -2.43
N PRO A 102 -1.47 -8.98 -1.52
CA PRO A 102 -0.61 -9.78 -0.65
C PRO A 102 -1.39 -10.72 0.28
N LEU A 103 -2.68 -10.45 0.56
CA LEU A 103 -3.50 -11.29 1.45
C LEU A 103 -4.08 -12.56 0.80
N ASN A 104 -3.85 -12.80 -0.50
CA ASN A 104 -4.29 -14.04 -1.13
C ASN A 104 -3.30 -15.18 -0.82
N GLU A 105 -3.78 -16.29 -0.27
CA GLU A 105 -2.95 -17.49 -0.10
C GLU A 105 -2.46 -17.97 -1.47
N GLY A 106 -1.15 -18.18 -1.63
CA GLY A 106 -0.57 -18.61 -2.91
C GLY A 106 0.48 -17.70 -3.51
N GLU A 107 0.49 -16.43 -3.11
CA GLU A 107 1.42 -15.44 -3.67
C GLU A 107 2.84 -15.66 -3.14
N THR A 108 3.83 -15.46 -4.03
CA THR A 108 5.25 -15.62 -3.70
C THR A 108 5.82 -14.32 -3.14
N LEU A 109 6.43 -14.36 -1.95
CA LEU A 109 7.28 -13.28 -1.47
C LEU A 109 8.51 -13.22 -2.36
N ASP A 110 8.63 -12.20 -3.21
CA ASP A 110 9.92 -11.92 -3.84
C ASP A 110 10.79 -11.18 -2.84
N ALA A 111 11.97 -11.73 -2.55
CA ALA A 111 12.89 -11.13 -1.58
C ALA A 111 13.56 -9.90 -2.21
N LEU A 112 12.95 -8.72 -2.02
CA LEU A 112 13.56 -7.46 -2.43
C LEU A 112 14.80 -7.19 -1.56
N THR A 113 15.99 -7.17 -2.18
CA THR A 113 17.22 -6.81 -1.46
C THR A 113 17.18 -5.32 -1.10
N VAL A 114 16.94 -5.01 0.17
CA VAL A 114 16.99 -3.66 0.75
C VAL A 114 18.44 -3.33 1.11
N VAL A 115 18.99 -2.24 0.58
CA VAL A 115 20.38 -1.81 0.88
C VAL A 115 20.33 -0.50 1.66
N GLY A 116 20.80 -0.50 2.90
CA GLY A 116 20.95 0.71 3.71
C GLY A 116 19.65 1.25 4.32
N GLY A 117 18.69 0.38 4.65
CA GLY A 117 17.44 0.78 5.32
C GLY A 117 16.44 1.51 4.43
N ALA A 118 16.64 1.46 3.12
CA ALA A 118 15.68 1.95 2.15
C ALA A 118 15.61 1.02 0.95
N PHE A 119 14.42 0.87 0.38
CA PHE A 119 14.29 0.37 -0.98
C PHE A 119 13.69 1.46 -1.85
N ASN A 120 14.06 1.44 -3.13
CA ASN A 120 13.49 2.30 -4.15
C ASN A 120 12.99 1.40 -5.28
N GLY A 121 11.79 1.68 -5.77
CA GLY A 121 11.12 0.86 -6.78
C GLY A 121 10.02 1.64 -7.49
N SER A 122 9.16 0.93 -8.22
CA SER A 122 7.97 1.51 -8.84
C SER A 122 6.91 0.43 -8.91
N PHE A 123 6.13 0.30 -7.84
CA PHE A 123 5.14 -0.75 -7.69
C PHE A 123 3.75 -0.14 -7.62
N THR A 124 2.91 -0.41 -8.62
CA THR A 124 1.54 0.11 -8.67
C THR A 124 0.57 -0.91 -8.07
N GLY A 125 -0.25 -0.46 -7.12
CA GLY A 125 -1.28 -1.27 -6.48
C GLY A 125 -1.99 -0.52 -5.36
N THR A 126 -2.97 -1.17 -4.75
CA THR A 126 -3.70 -0.66 -3.59
C THR A 126 -3.17 -1.22 -2.27
N GLN A 127 -2.33 -2.25 -2.31
CA GLN A 127 -1.84 -2.93 -1.13
C GLN A 127 -0.37 -3.28 -1.24
N PHE A 128 0.34 -3.15 -0.13
CA PHE A 128 1.78 -3.36 -0.02
C PHE A 128 2.08 -3.99 1.34
N PHE A 129 2.82 -5.09 1.34
CA PHE A 129 3.11 -5.85 2.55
C PHE A 129 4.61 -5.90 2.81
N PHE A 130 5.00 -5.62 4.05
CA PHE A 130 6.38 -5.69 4.53
C PHE A 130 6.48 -6.71 5.65
N ALA A 131 7.40 -7.66 5.56
CA ALA A 131 7.57 -8.70 6.56
C ALA A 131 9.06 -8.91 6.89
N ALA A 132 9.33 -9.37 8.10
CA ALA A 132 10.61 -10.00 8.42
C ALA A 132 10.63 -11.42 7.83
N ASN A 133 11.79 -11.89 7.35
CA ASN A 133 11.95 -13.22 6.76
C ASN A 133 13.03 -14.04 7.48
N SER A 134 12.90 -15.36 7.41
CA SER A 134 13.63 -16.27 8.29
C SER A 134 14.92 -16.81 7.66
N PHE A 135 16.05 -16.13 7.88
CA PHE A 135 17.40 -16.74 7.78
C PHE A 135 18.40 -16.15 8.80
N THR A 136 18.18 -14.92 9.25
CA THR A 136 18.87 -14.24 10.35
C THR A 136 17.85 -13.69 11.33
N LYS A 137 18.27 -13.12 12.47
CA LYS A 137 17.35 -12.36 13.33
C LYS A 137 17.26 -10.96 12.77
N ASP A 138 16.10 -10.63 12.22
CA ASP A 138 15.84 -9.33 11.61
C ASP A 138 14.81 -8.58 12.47
N SER A 139 15.04 -7.28 12.68
CA SER A 139 14.10 -6.42 13.40
C SER A 139 14.11 -5.01 12.84
N PHE A 140 12.96 -4.49 12.47
CA PHE A 140 12.87 -3.14 11.91
C PHE A 140 11.52 -2.48 12.17
N ARG A 141 11.41 -1.22 11.79
CA ARG A 141 10.15 -0.47 11.72
C ARG A 141 9.98 0.14 10.35
N LEU A 142 8.75 0.30 9.89
CA LEU A 142 8.45 1.07 8.68
C LEU A 142 8.41 2.56 9.04
N SER A 143 9.45 3.31 8.68
CA SER A 143 9.63 4.72 9.03
C SER A 143 8.89 5.66 8.08
N GLY A 144 8.78 5.28 6.80
CA GLY A 144 8.03 6.08 5.83
C GLY A 144 7.87 5.39 4.49
N VAL A 145 6.90 5.85 3.71
CA VAL A 145 6.65 5.44 2.32
C VAL A 145 6.44 6.68 1.45
N THR A 146 6.93 6.62 0.21
CA THR A 146 6.68 7.65 -0.81
C THR A 146 5.83 7.02 -1.90
N VAL A 147 4.69 7.64 -2.19
CA VAL A 147 3.74 7.17 -3.19
C VAL A 147 3.33 8.30 -4.13
N ASP A 148 3.11 7.95 -5.38
CA ASP A 148 2.48 8.81 -6.38
C ASP A 148 1.06 8.31 -6.66
N SER A 149 0.08 9.21 -6.80
CA SER A 149 -1.28 8.80 -7.17
C SER A 149 -1.27 8.29 -8.62
N ALA A 150 -1.61 7.01 -8.84
CA ALA A 150 -1.47 6.36 -10.14
C ALA A 150 -2.52 6.82 -11.18
N VAL A 151 -3.56 7.53 -10.76
CA VAL A 151 -4.71 7.86 -11.61
C VAL A 151 -4.73 9.37 -11.94
N PRO A 152 -4.77 9.76 -13.23
CA PRO A 152 -5.21 11.10 -13.60
C PRO A 152 -6.65 11.24 -13.13
N GLU A 153 -6.86 12.02 -12.07
CA GLU A 153 -8.08 12.06 -11.27
C GLU A 153 -9.36 11.88 -12.11
N PRO A 154 -10.36 11.09 -11.68
CA PRO A 154 -11.64 10.93 -12.39
C PRO A 154 -12.31 12.26 -12.76
N ALA A 155 -12.03 13.32 -11.99
CA ALA A 155 -12.42 14.69 -12.29
C ALA A 155 -11.83 15.23 -13.60
N THR A 156 -10.61 14.83 -13.97
CA THR A 156 -9.94 15.19 -15.22
C THR A 156 -10.71 14.65 -16.42
N TRP A 157 -11.11 13.37 -16.37
CA TRP A 157 -11.91 12.76 -17.42
C TRP A 157 -13.28 13.43 -17.55
N LEU A 158 -13.92 13.72 -16.41
CA LEU A 158 -15.17 14.47 -16.39
C LEU A 158 -15.02 15.89 -16.91
N MET A 159 -13.93 16.60 -16.59
CA MET A 159 -13.64 17.94 -17.11
C MET A 159 -13.39 17.91 -18.62
N MET A 160 -12.69 16.90 -19.14
CA MET A 160 -12.51 16.72 -20.58
C MET A 160 -13.84 16.44 -21.26
N ILE A 161 -14.66 15.53 -20.72
CA ILE A 161 -15.99 15.23 -21.25
C ILE A 161 -16.90 16.46 -21.19
N LEU A 162 -16.88 17.23 -20.09
CA LEU A 162 -17.62 18.48 -19.97
C LEU A 162 -17.14 19.52 -20.99
N GLY A 163 -15.82 19.66 -21.15
CA GLY A 163 -15.21 20.55 -22.13
C GLY A 163 -15.62 20.19 -23.57
N PHE A 164 -15.45 18.92 -23.96
CA PHE A 164 -15.87 18.43 -25.27
C PHE A 164 -17.39 18.49 -25.47
N GLY A 165 -18.17 18.20 -24.43
CA GLY A 165 -19.63 18.31 -24.44
C GLY A 165 -20.11 19.74 -24.64
N ALA A 166 -19.49 20.71 -23.95
CA ALA A 166 -19.77 22.13 -24.12
C ALA A 166 -19.44 22.61 -25.55
N VAL A 167 -18.28 22.22 -26.07
CA VAL A 167 -17.88 22.52 -27.46
C VAL A 167 -18.89 21.93 -28.46
N GLY A 168 -19.23 20.65 -28.33
CA GLY A 168 -20.22 20.00 -29.21
C GLY A 168 -21.62 20.64 -29.13
N ALA A 169 -22.06 21.02 -27.93
CA ALA A 169 -23.35 21.70 -27.74
C ALA A 169 -23.40 23.07 -28.44
N THR A 170 -22.30 23.85 -28.40
CA THR A 170 -22.23 25.14 -29.11
C THR A 170 -22.27 24.98 -30.62
N MET A 171 -21.61 23.95 -31.18
CA MET A 171 -21.66 23.65 -32.62
C MET A 171 -23.08 23.24 -33.05
N ARG A 172 -23.75 22.37 -32.30
CA ARG A 172 -25.12 21.91 -32.61
C ARG A 172 -26.13 23.06 -32.61
N ARG A 173 -25.97 24.06 -31.73
CA ARG A 173 -26.84 25.24 -31.69
C ARG A 173 -26.71 26.11 -32.94
N ARG A 174 -25.51 26.22 -33.52
CA ARG A 174 -25.28 27.06 -34.73
C ARG A 174 -25.89 26.44 -36.00
N SER A 175 -25.82 25.12 -36.14
CA SER A 175 -26.36 24.40 -37.30
C SER A 175 -27.90 24.40 -37.38
N ALA A 176 -28.62 24.76 -36.31
CA ALA A 176 -30.08 24.87 -36.31
C ALA A 176 -30.63 26.12 -37.03
N THR A 177 -29.75 27.00 -37.53
CA THR A 177 -30.14 28.18 -38.31
C THR A 177 -30.58 27.73 -39.71
N ARG A 178 -31.88 27.42 -39.87
CA ARG A 178 -32.47 26.95 -41.14
C ARG A 178 -32.37 28.05 -42.20
N LEU A 179 -31.74 27.74 -43.34
CA LEU A 179 -31.89 28.52 -44.56
C LEU A 179 -33.33 28.37 -45.06
N SER A 180 -34.15 29.40 -44.86
CA SER A 180 -35.44 29.52 -45.52
C SER A 180 -35.18 29.97 -46.96
N VAL A 181 -35.44 29.08 -47.91
CA VAL A 181 -35.43 29.42 -49.33
C VAL A 181 -36.87 29.67 -49.75
N SER A 182 -37.19 30.91 -50.11
CA SER A 182 -38.46 31.28 -50.74
C SER A 182 -38.30 31.10 -52.25
N TYR A 183 -39.11 30.22 -52.85
CA TYR A 183 -39.22 30.13 -54.30
C TYR A 183 -40.32 31.09 -54.79
N ALA A 184 -40.08 31.73 -55.94
CA ALA A 184 -40.98 32.63 -56.66
C ALA A 184 -41.51 31.94 -57.93
#